data_AF-A0A3P6STX8-F1
#
_entry.id   AF-A0A3P6STX8-F1
#
_cell.length_a   1.000
_cell.length_b   1.000
_cell.length_c   1.000
_cell.angle_alpha   90.00
_cell.angle_beta   90.00
_cell.angle_gamma   90.00
#
_symmetry.space_group_name_H-M   'P 1'
#
loop_
_entity.id
_entity.type
_entity.pdbx_description
1 polymer ?
#
loop_
_entity_poly.entity_id
_entity_poly.type
_entity_poly.pdbx_seq_one_letter_code
_entity_poly.pdbx_strand_id
1 'polypeptide(L)'
;MFALGEVREPTEADFDHFREFASEKEGWTIFHSKKKPDHEITTSTKCLDCSAIKLIKVEAKTFNVQAASIYDCLHDAEYRKTWDFMMKEGNRIAYVSPNSEIGYYYRNIPTFAVNIATKIMAPKMLKCLLDAARGYSRWKESNNPDFVPWRNFEQLKQFPLVKSDDISNNSDLTEDYFEHYVILGKKGVNANSLLPVDIADNCSE
;
A
#
# COMPACT_ATOMS: atom_id res chain seq x y z
N MET A 1 4.81 23.67 2.05
CA MET A 1 4.25 22.83 3.13
C MET A 1 2.91 22.33 2.64
N PHE A 2 2.66 21.02 2.68
CA PHE A 2 1.40 20.42 2.23
C PHE A 2 0.24 20.90 3.12
N ALA A 3 -0.92 21.14 2.53
CA ALA A 3 -2.16 21.34 3.28
C ALA A 3 -2.91 20.00 3.40
N LEU A 4 -3.33 19.65 4.61
CA LEU A 4 -4.19 18.49 4.82
C LEU A 4 -5.49 18.66 4.03
N GLY A 5 -5.85 17.66 3.22
CA GLY A 5 -7.05 17.71 2.36
C GLY A 5 -6.85 18.41 1.01
N GLU A 6 -5.64 18.85 0.67
CA GLU A 6 -5.35 19.35 -0.68
C GLU A 6 -5.38 18.22 -1.72
N VAL A 7 -6.02 18.47 -2.87
CA VAL A 7 -6.05 17.56 -4.02
C VAL A 7 -5.42 18.26 -5.21
N ARG A 8 -4.26 17.75 -5.65
CA ARG A 8 -3.53 18.21 -6.83
C ARG A 8 -2.58 17.12 -7.31
N GLU A 9 -2.06 17.29 -8.52
CA GLU A 9 -0.99 16.42 -8.99
C GLU A 9 0.31 16.59 -8.16
N PRO A 10 1.04 15.49 -7.89
CA PRO A 10 2.35 15.57 -7.26
C PRO A 10 3.36 16.32 -8.13
N THR A 11 4.10 17.23 -7.51
CA THR A 11 5.24 17.97 -8.04
C THR A 11 6.54 17.28 -7.65
N GLU A 12 7.66 17.67 -8.28
CA GLU A 12 9.00 17.15 -7.94
C GLU A 12 9.35 17.32 -6.45
N ALA A 13 8.99 18.46 -5.87
CA ALA A 13 9.21 18.72 -4.44
C ALA A 13 8.46 17.73 -3.53
N ASP A 14 7.32 17.19 -3.98
CA ASP A 14 6.57 16.20 -3.22
C ASP A 14 7.27 14.83 -3.26
N PHE A 15 7.85 14.48 -4.40
CA PHE A 15 8.68 13.27 -4.53
C PHE A 15 9.96 13.39 -3.69
N ASP A 16 10.61 14.54 -3.68
CA ASP A 16 11.79 14.81 -2.84
C ASP A 16 11.47 14.62 -1.37
N HIS A 17 10.39 15.27 -0.90
CA HIS A 17 9.91 15.13 0.46
C HIS A 17 9.60 13.68 0.82
N PHE A 18 8.91 12.94 -0.06
CA PHE A 18 8.61 11.52 0.16
C PHE A 18 9.88 10.67 0.27
N ARG A 19 10.90 10.93 -0.56
CA ARG A 19 12.19 10.20 -0.49
C ARG A 19 12.93 10.46 0.81
N GLU A 20 12.96 11.71 1.27
CA GLU A 20 13.53 12.08 2.57
C GLU A 20 12.78 11.40 3.71
N PHE A 21 11.45 11.50 3.72
CA PHE A 21 10.59 10.89 4.72
C PHE A 21 10.71 9.36 4.77
N ALA A 22 10.76 8.69 3.62
CA ALA A 22 10.96 7.25 3.55
C ALA A 22 12.33 6.82 4.13
N SER A 23 13.36 7.65 3.91
CA SER A 23 14.73 7.39 4.36
C SER A 23 14.98 7.78 5.82
N GLU A 24 14.12 8.61 6.42
CA GLU A 24 14.21 9.09 7.80
C GLU A 24 14.33 7.93 8.80
N LYS A 25 15.26 8.02 9.76
CA LYS A 25 15.41 7.01 10.82
C LYS A 25 14.92 7.49 12.18
N GLU A 26 14.78 8.80 12.36
CA GLU A 26 14.40 9.40 13.63
C GLU A 26 12.90 9.25 13.94
N GLY A 27 12.59 8.92 15.19
CA GLY A 27 11.21 8.72 15.67
C GLY A 27 10.54 7.42 15.22
N TRP A 28 11.24 6.56 14.47
CA TRP A 28 10.74 5.25 14.03
C TRP A 28 11.13 4.15 15.02
N THR A 29 10.15 3.38 15.49
CA THR A 29 10.36 2.21 16.35
C THR A 29 10.27 0.92 15.54
N ILE A 30 11.35 0.14 15.49
CA ILE A 30 11.38 -1.16 14.82
C ILE A 30 10.57 -2.18 15.65
N PHE A 31 9.65 -2.92 15.02
CA PHE A 31 8.88 -3.99 15.67
C PHE A 31 9.06 -5.36 15.01
N HIS A 32 9.66 -5.43 13.83
CA HIS A 32 10.07 -6.68 13.20
C HIS A 32 11.28 -6.44 12.30
N SER A 33 12.25 -7.34 12.36
CA SER A 33 13.41 -7.37 11.48
C SER A 33 13.80 -8.81 11.25
N LYS A 34 13.89 -9.23 9.99
CA LYS A 34 14.21 -10.60 9.61
C LYS A 34 15.14 -10.61 8.43
N LYS A 35 16.31 -11.22 8.63
CA LYS A 35 17.31 -11.47 7.58
C LYS A 35 17.19 -12.91 7.10
N LYS A 36 17.05 -13.08 5.80
CA LYS A 36 17.11 -14.35 5.06
C LYS A 36 18.27 -14.30 4.07
N PRO A 37 18.67 -15.45 3.49
CA PRO A 37 19.73 -15.48 2.50
C PRO A 37 19.48 -14.54 1.32
N ASP A 38 18.23 -14.38 0.88
CA ASP A 38 17.80 -13.67 -0.35
C ASP A 38 17.22 -12.26 -0.13
N HIS A 39 16.84 -11.93 1.10
CA HIS A 39 16.32 -10.61 1.48
C HIS A 39 16.47 -10.31 2.98
N GLU A 40 16.50 -9.04 3.33
CA GLU A 40 16.36 -8.53 4.70
C GLU A 40 15.15 -7.61 4.74
N ILE A 41 14.15 -7.91 5.58
CA ILE A 41 12.96 -7.07 5.78
C ILE A 41 13.01 -6.46 7.17
N THR A 42 12.84 -5.13 7.27
CA THR A 42 12.68 -4.40 8.54
C THR A 42 11.39 -3.60 8.49
N THR A 43 10.60 -3.68 9.54
CA THR A 43 9.36 -2.91 9.69
C THR A 43 9.44 -2.02 10.91
N SER A 44 9.05 -0.76 10.76
CA SER A 44 9.02 0.23 11.83
C SER A 44 7.69 0.96 11.89
N THR A 45 7.39 1.56 13.03
CA THR A 45 6.19 2.35 13.26
C THR A 45 6.53 3.70 13.88
N LYS A 46 5.75 4.73 13.55
CA LYS A 46 5.86 6.09 14.11
C LYS A 46 4.46 6.56 14.51
N CYS A 47 4.31 7.05 15.73
CA CYS A 47 3.06 7.67 16.19
C CYS A 47 2.98 9.09 15.62
N LEU A 48 1.76 9.57 15.41
CA LEU A 48 1.47 10.95 15.04
C LEU A 48 0.59 11.58 16.11
N ASP A 49 0.84 12.83 16.46
CA ASP A 49 0.07 13.52 17.50
C ASP A 49 -1.39 13.74 17.09
N CYS A 50 -1.65 13.81 15.77
CA CYS A 50 -2.97 14.03 15.20
C CYS A 50 -3.74 12.74 14.84
N SER A 51 -3.21 11.54 15.12
CA SER A 51 -3.86 10.30 14.69
C SER A 51 -3.64 9.11 15.63
N ALA A 52 -4.72 8.39 15.92
CA ALA A 52 -4.66 7.08 16.59
C ALA A 52 -4.09 5.98 15.67
N ILE A 53 -4.09 6.19 14.35
CA ILE A 53 -3.49 5.28 13.38
C ILE A 53 -2.00 5.59 13.28
N LYS A 54 -1.18 4.56 13.48
CA LYS A 54 0.27 4.71 13.41
C LYS A 54 0.74 4.61 11.97
N LEU A 55 1.77 5.38 11.63
CA LEU A 55 2.52 5.17 10.42
C LEU A 55 3.25 3.83 10.50
N ILE A 56 3.32 3.14 9.37
CA ILE A 56 4.07 1.90 9.21
C ILE A 56 5.00 2.07 8.02
N LYS A 57 6.26 1.71 8.23
CA LYS A 57 7.29 1.64 7.18
C LYS A 57 7.80 0.22 7.09
N VAL A 58 7.95 -0.27 5.87
CA VAL A 58 8.56 -1.57 5.57
C VAL A 58 9.68 -1.35 4.59
N GLU A 59 10.89 -1.78 4.97
CA GLU A 59 12.09 -1.67 4.17
C GLU A 59 12.57 -3.08 3.82
N ALA A 60 12.90 -3.31 2.56
CA ALA A 60 13.57 -4.54 2.14
C ALA A 60 14.91 -4.24 1.46
N LYS A 61 15.93 -5.02 1.80
CA LYS A 61 17.13 -5.18 0.97
C LYS A 61 17.04 -6.51 0.27
N THR A 62 17.21 -6.52 -1.04
CA THR A 62 17.19 -7.73 -1.87
C THR A 62 18.22 -7.63 -2.98
N PHE A 63 18.71 -8.75 -3.47
CA PHE A 63 19.72 -8.82 -4.53
C PHE A 63 19.30 -9.69 -5.73
N ASN A 64 18.14 -10.37 -5.63
CA ASN A 64 17.64 -11.29 -6.66
C ASN A 64 16.35 -10.79 -7.33
N VAL A 65 16.02 -9.50 -7.18
CA VAL A 65 14.82 -8.90 -7.77
C VAL A 65 15.21 -7.56 -8.39
N GLN A 66 14.86 -7.35 -9.66
CA GLN A 66 15.10 -6.08 -10.32
C GLN A 66 14.08 -5.04 -9.87
N ALA A 67 14.51 -3.79 -9.67
CA ALA A 67 13.62 -2.69 -9.33
C ALA A 67 12.51 -2.50 -10.38
N ALA A 68 12.82 -2.72 -11.66
CA ALA A 68 11.84 -2.66 -12.75
C ALA A 68 10.71 -3.70 -12.61
N SER A 69 11.01 -4.91 -12.15
CA SER A 69 10.00 -5.95 -11.91
C SER A 69 9.09 -5.60 -10.73
N ILE A 70 9.65 -4.99 -9.68
CA ILE A 70 8.86 -4.49 -8.54
C ILE A 70 7.95 -3.35 -9.00
N TYR A 71 8.48 -2.42 -9.79
CA TYR A 71 7.73 -1.31 -10.37
C TYR A 71 6.55 -1.83 -11.19
N ASP A 72 6.76 -2.80 -12.07
CA ASP A 72 5.67 -3.38 -12.87
C ASP A 72 4.64 -4.13 -12.02
N CYS A 73 5.07 -4.88 -11.01
CA CYS A 73 4.14 -5.56 -10.10
C CYS A 73 3.22 -4.60 -9.35
N LEU A 74 3.73 -3.41 -9.00
CA LEU A 74 2.94 -2.38 -8.31
C LEU A 74 1.91 -1.73 -9.24
N HIS A 75 2.22 -1.57 -10.53
CA HIS A 75 1.37 -0.88 -11.50
C HIS A 75 0.41 -1.80 -12.28
N ASP A 76 0.70 -3.10 -12.38
CA ASP A 76 -0.15 -4.09 -13.05
C ASP A 76 -1.29 -4.54 -12.15
N ALA A 77 -2.43 -3.84 -12.24
CA ALA A 77 -3.63 -4.13 -11.43
C ALA A 77 -4.17 -5.56 -11.63
N GLU A 78 -4.00 -6.15 -12.82
CA GLU A 78 -4.41 -7.53 -13.07
C GLU A 78 -3.47 -8.51 -12.36
N TYR A 79 -2.16 -8.29 -12.46
CA TYR A 79 -1.20 -9.14 -11.74
C TYR A 79 -1.33 -8.99 -10.23
N ARG A 80 -1.67 -7.80 -9.73
CA ARG A 80 -1.83 -7.54 -8.29
C ARG A 80 -2.84 -8.48 -7.63
N LYS A 81 -3.88 -8.93 -8.37
CA LYS A 81 -4.88 -9.91 -7.89
C LYS A 81 -4.27 -11.28 -7.55
N THR A 82 -3.09 -11.60 -8.08
CA THR A 82 -2.44 -12.90 -7.89
C THR A 82 -1.59 -12.98 -6.62
N TRP A 83 -1.13 -11.84 -6.09
CA TRP A 83 -0.14 -11.81 -5.00
C TRP A 83 -0.54 -10.92 -3.81
N ASP A 84 -1.37 -9.89 -4.03
CA ASP A 84 -1.93 -9.10 -2.94
C ASP A 84 -3.09 -9.89 -2.31
N PHE A 85 -2.74 -10.85 -1.45
CA PHE A 85 -3.70 -11.67 -0.67
C PHE A 85 -4.68 -10.84 0.16
N MET A 86 -4.33 -9.59 0.32
CA MET A 86 -5.07 -8.64 1.09
C MET A 86 -6.18 -8.09 0.14
N MET A 87 -5.90 -7.76 -1.11
CA MET A 87 -6.85 -7.07 -2.02
C MET A 87 -8.12 -7.89 -2.27
N LYS A 88 -9.29 -7.31 -1.98
CA LYS A 88 -10.58 -7.93 -2.34
C LYS A 88 -11.00 -7.57 -3.76
N GLU A 89 -10.89 -6.29 -4.09
CA GLU A 89 -11.17 -5.75 -5.42
C GLU A 89 -10.18 -4.63 -5.73
N GLY A 90 -9.88 -4.43 -7.01
CA GLY A 90 -9.05 -3.30 -7.43
C GLY A 90 -8.88 -3.24 -8.94
N ASN A 91 -8.90 -2.01 -9.46
CA ASN A 91 -8.76 -1.71 -10.88
C ASN A 91 -8.43 -0.22 -11.08
N ARG A 92 -7.86 0.10 -12.24
CA ARG A 92 -7.75 1.48 -12.70
C ARG A 92 -9.13 2.02 -13.10
N ILE A 93 -9.44 3.25 -12.71
CA ILE A 93 -10.70 3.93 -13.06
C ILE A 93 -10.47 4.90 -14.21
N ALA A 94 -9.50 5.80 -14.07
CA ALA A 94 -9.26 6.92 -14.97
C ALA A 94 -7.81 7.42 -14.86
N TYR A 95 -7.43 8.35 -15.73
CA TYR A 95 -6.15 9.07 -15.63
C TYR A 95 -6.38 10.58 -15.52
N VAL A 96 -5.43 11.27 -14.88
CA VAL A 96 -5.41 12.74 -14.76
C VAL A 96 -4.34 13.33 -15.67
N SER A 97 -3.17 12.68 -15.71
CA SER A 97 -2.03 13.06 -16.55
C SER A 97 -1.23 11.82 -16.96
N PRO A 98 -0.17 11.94 -17.80
CA PRO A 98 0.63 10.79 -18.21
C PRO A 98 1.24 9.98 -17.07
N ASN A 99 1.43 10.58 -15.89
CA ASN A 99 2.05 9.95 -14.72
C ASN A 99 1.12 9.91 -13.50
N SER A 100 -0.16 10.23 -13.68
CA SER A 100 -1.13 10.32 -12.58
C SER A 100 -2.44 9.64 -12.96
N GLU A 101 -2.87 8.69 -12.13
CA GLU A 101 -4.08 7.90 -12.35
C GLU A 101 -4.93 7.79 -11.09
N ILE A 102 -6.22 7.51 -11.30
CA ILE A 102 -7.19 7.23 -10.24
C ILE A 102 -7.49 5.73 -10.27
N GLY A 103 -7.21 5.06 -9.16
CA GLY A 103 -7.44 3.63 -8.97
C GLY A 103 -8.44 3.35 -7.85
N TYR A 104 -9.20 2.26 -8.01
CA TYR A 104 -10.01 1.67 -6.96
C TYR A 104 -9.24 0.55 -6.27
N TYR A 105 -9.33 0.48 -4.94
CA TYR A 105 -8.81 -0.62 -4.13
C TYR A 105 -9.71 -0.86 -2.93
N TYR A 106 -10.16 -2.09 -2.76
CA TYR A 106 -11.02 -2.48 -1.67
C TYR A 106 -10.37 -3.50 -0.74
N ARG A 107 -10.52 -3.19 0.56
CA ARG A 107 -10.16 -4.04 1.69
C ARG A 107 -11.20 -3.86 2.79
N ASN A 108 -11.44 -4.92 3.55
CA ASN A 108 -12.17 -4.83 4.81
C ASN A 108 -11.25 -5.17 6.00
N ILE A 109 -10.83 -4.15 6.77
CA ILE A 109 -10.23 -4.31 8.10
C ILE A 109 -11.03 -3.43 9.06
N PRO A 110 -11.53 -3.97 10.18
CA PRO A 110 -12.14 -3.15 11.22
C PRO A 110 -11.17 -2.08 11.73
N THR A 111 -11.61 -0.83 11.81
CA THR A 111 -10.78 0.33 12.19
C THR A 111 -9.97 0.08 13.47
N PHE A 112 -10.61 -0.47 14.49
CA PHE A 112 -9.98 -0.78 15.79
C PHE A 112 -8.79 -1.76 15.71
N ALA A 113 -8.72 -2.55 14.64
CA ALA A 113 -7.70 -3.57 14.42
C ALA A 113 -6.57 -3.08 13.49
N VAL A 114 -6.71 -1.92 12.82
CA VAL A 114 -5.77 -1.45 11.78
C VAL A 114 -4.32 -1.47 12.26
N ASN A 115 -4.02 -0.92 13.44
CA ASN A 115 -2.65 -0.88 13.96
C ASN A 115 -2.05 -2.27 14.23
N ILE A 116 -2.88 -3.25 14.57
CA ILE A 116 -2.45 -4.61 14.89
C ILE A 116 -2.30 -5.40 13.58
N ALA A 117 -3.34 -5.36 12.75
CA ALA A 117 -3.38 -6.04 11.47
C ALA A 117 -2.20 -5.59 10.59
N THR A 118 -1.96 -4.28 10.45
CA THR A 118 -0.88 -3.78 9.60
C THR A 118 0.49 -4.22 10.09
N LYS A 119 0.73 -4.31 11.41
CA LYS A 119 2.00 -4.86 11.93
C LYS A 119 2.24 -6.32 11.53
N ILE A 120 1.19 -7.13 11.51
CA ILE A 120 1.27 -8.54 11.12
C ILE A 120 1.48 -8.67 9.61
N MET A 121 0.74 -7.88 8.83
CA MET A 121 0.59 -8.09 7.39
C MET A 121 1.65 -7.37 6.57
N ALA A 122 2.13 -6.20 7.01
CA ALA A 122 3.10 -5.39 6.28
C ALA A 122 4.38 -6.16 5.86
N PRO A 123 5.05 -6.94 6.74
CA PRO A 123 6.19 -7.76 6.31
C PRO A 123 5.79 -8.90 5.36
N LYS A 124 4.61 -9.52 5.55
CA LYS A 124 4.10 -10.58 4.67
C LYS A 124 3.80 -10.03 3.27
N MET A 125 3.14 -8.88 3.18
CA MET A 125 2.82 -8.20 1.92
C MET A 125 4.08 -7.85 1.13
N LEU A 126 5.11 -7.29 1.79
CA LEU A 126 6.37 -6.99 1.09
C LEU A 126 7.06 -8.26 0.60
N LYS A 127 7.04 -9.34 1.39
CA LYS A 127 7.56 -10.65 0.97
C LYS A 127 6.80 -11.20 -0.23
N CYS A 128 5.46 -11.12 -0.24
CA CYS A 128 4.62 -11.49 -1.38
C CYS A 128 4.93 -10.68 -2.64
N LEU A 129 5.12 -9.35 -2.51
CA LEU A 129 5.52 -8.49 -3.62
C LEU A 129 6.90 -8.89 -4.18
N LEU A 130 7.88 -9.17 -3.31
CA LEU A 130 9.20 -9.63 -3.74
C LEU A 130 9.15 -10.98 -4.46
N ASP A 131 8.36 -11.93 -3.96
CA ASP A 131 8.15 -13.23 -4.60
C ASP A 131 7.45 -13.06 -5.96
N ALA A 132 6.41 -12.22 -6.03
CA ALA A 132 5.67 -11.92 -7.25
C ALA A 132 6.55 -11.27 -8.32
N ALA A 133 7.43 -10.34 -7.92
CA ALA A 133 8.36 -9.67 -8.81
C ALA A 133 9.36 -10.61 -9.47
N ARG A 134 9.73 -11.73 -8.83
CA ARG A 134 10.59 -12.77 -9.45
C ARG A 134 9.87 -13.51 -10.57
N GLY A 135 8.56 -13.68 -10.45
CA GLY A 135 7.71 -14.38 -11.41
C GLY A 135 7.10 -13.49 -12.49
N TYR A 136 7.19 -12.15 -12.36
CA TYR A 136 6.41 -11.21 -13.14
C TYR A 136 6.60 -11.37 -14.65
N SER A 137 7.83 -11.38 -15.14
CA SER A 137 8.12 -11.47 -16.57
C SER A 137 7.48 -12.71 -17.21
N ARG A 138 7.60 -13.87 -16.55
CA ARG A 138 6.99 -15.13 -17.01
C ARG A 138 5.46 -15.05 -17.03
N TRP A 139 4.86 -14.48 -15.98
CA TRP A 139 3.41 -14.30 -15.96
C TRP A 139 2.96 -13.37 -17.10
N LYS A 140 3.66 -12.26 -17.30
CA LYS A 140 3.29 -11.22 -18.26
C LYS A 140 3.31 -11.70 -19.71
N GLU A 141 4.25 -12.58 -20.07
CA GLU A 141 4.30 -13.25 -21.38
C GLU A 141 2.98 -13.93 -21.77
N SER A 142 2.25 -14.47 -20.79
CA SER A 142 0.97 -15.16 -21.01
C SER A 142 -0.26 -14.29 -20.74
N ASN A 143 -0.08 -13.05 -20.27
CA ASN A 143 -1.15 -12.19 -19.75
C ASN A 143 -1.08 -10.79 -20.36
N ASN A 144 -1.36 -10.73 -21.66
CA ASN A 144 -1.36 -9.50 -22.46
C ASN A 144 -0.01 -8.75 -22.34
N PRO A 145 1.08 -9.33 -22.88
CA PRO A 145 2.45 -8.85 -22.64
C PRO A 145 2.68 -7.41 -23.09
N ASP A 146 2.02 -7.00 -24.17
CA ASP A 146 2.17 -5.67 -24.74
C ASP A 146 1.38 -4.59 -23.98
N PHE A 147 0.47 -4.97 -23.09
CA PHE A 147 -0.36 -4.03 -22.35
C PHE A 147 0.29 -3.61 -21.03
N VAL A 148 0.92 -2.43 -21.07
CA VAL A 148 1.68 -1.80 -19.99
C VAL A 148 1.34 -0.29 -19.91
N PRO A 149 0.09 0.09 -19.61
CA PRO A 149 -0.37 1.48 -19.66
C PRO A 149 0.38 2.44 -18.73
N TRP A 150 1.02 1.93 -17.67
CA TRP A 150 1.89 2.73 -16.79
C TRP A 150 3.24 3.11 -17.41
N ARG A 151 3.63 2.50 -18.54
CA ARG A 151 4.82 2.85 -19.33
C ARG A 151 4.49 3.42 -20.70
N ASN A 152 3.25 3.23 -21.17
CA ASN A 152 2.80 3.65 -22.48
C ASN A 152 1.56 4.52 -22.36
N PHE A 153 1.75 5.83 -22.54
CA PHE A 153 0.66 6.80 -22.40
C PHE A 153 -0.46 6.61 -23.44
N GLU A 154 -0.16 6.14 -24.65
CA GLU A 154 -1.21 5.87 -25.65
C GLU A 154 -2.12 4.72 -25.21
N GLN A 155 -1.58 3.73 -24.49
CA GLN A 155 -2.40 2.69 -23.86
C GLN A 155 -3.18 3.24 -22.67
N LEU A 156 -2.61 4.16 -21.88
CA LEU A 156 -3.33 4.79 -20.77
C LEU A 156 -4.55 5.60 -21.24
N LYS A 157 -4.48 6.24 -22.41
CA LYS A 157 -5.59 7.01 -23.00
C LYS A 157 -6.85 6.19 -23.30
N GLN A 158 -6.79 4.86 -23.22
CA GLN A 158 -7.99 4.03 -23.32
C GLN A 158 -8.89 4.17 -22.08
N PHE A 159 -8.38 4.70 -20.97
CA PHE A 159 -9.15 5.02 -19.77
C PHE A 159 -9.69 6.46 -19.85
N PRO A 160 -10.79 6.80 -19.15
CA PRO A 160 -11.30 8.17 -19.13
C PRO A 160 -10.28 9.18 -18.58
N LEU A 161 -10.24 10.37 -19.18
CA LEU A 161 -9.52 11.53 -18.63
C LEU A 161 -10.40 12.23 -17.59
N VAL A 162 -9.87 12.45 -16.40
CA VAL A 162 -10.49 13.25 -15.33
C VAL A 162 -9.72 14.55 -15.19
N LYS A 163 -10.41 15.69 -15.18
CA LYS A 163 -9.78 16.98 -14.90
C LYS A 163 -9.60 17.12 -13.40
N SER A 164 -8.50 17.75 -12.98
CA SER A 164 -8.22 17.96 -11.55
C SER A 164 -9.35 18.69 -10.82
N ASP A 165 -10.02 19.63 -11.48
CA ASP A 165 -11.15 20.39 -10.91
C ASP A 165 -12.40 19.51 -10.64
N ASP A 166 -12.49 18.34 -11.26
CA ASP A 166 -13.60 17.39 -11.05
C ASP A 166 -13.36 16.48 -9.82
N ILE A 167 -12.18 16.55 -9.18
CA ILE A 167 -11.82 15.71 -8.03
C ILE A 167 -12.12 16.47 -6.73
N SER A 168 -13.04 15.95 -5.93
CA SER A 168 -13.38 16.54 -4.64
C SER A 168 -12.22 16.44 -3.64
N ASN A 169 -12.05 17.49 -2.84
CA ASN A 169 -11.16 17.52 -1.67
C ASN A 169 -11.83 16.99 -0.39
N ASN A 170 -13.10 16.61 -0.44
CA ASN A 170 -13.79 16.04 0.69
C ASN A 170 -13.27 14.62 0.95
N SER A 171 -12.85 14.37 2.18
CA SER A 171 -12.49 13.02 2.59
C SER A 171 -13.75 12.24 2.95
N ASP A 172 -13.90 11.05 2.37
CA ASP A 172 -14.91 10.07 2.80
C ASP A 172 -14.53 9.36 4.13
N LEU A 173 -13.39 9.73 4.74
CA LEU A 173 -13.02 9.29 6.09
C LEU A 173 -13.94 9.99 7.09
N THR A 174 -14.99 9.29 7.53
CA THR A 174 -15.89 9.81 8.58
C THR A 174 -15.19 9.86 9.94
N GLU A 175 -15.53 10.82 10.80
CA GLU A 175 -14.98 10.91 12.16
C GLU A 175 -15.35 9.71 13.06
N ASP A 176 -16.36 8.92 12.66
CA ASP A 176 -16.80 7.68 13.33
C ASP A 176 -15.66 6.66 13.54
N TYR A 177 -14.60 6.75 12.73
CA TYR A 177 -13.38 5.96 12.85
C TYR A 177 -12.65 6.18 14.19
N PHE A 178 -12.77 7.36 14.79
CA PHE A 178 -12.12 7.72 16.05
C PHE A 178 -12.95 7.35 17.29
N GLU A 179 -14.27 7.49 17.23
CA GLU A 179 -15.15 7.19 18.37
C GLU A 179 -15.11 5.70 18.76
N HIS A 180 -15.02 4.79 17.78
CA HIS A 180 -15.01 3.34 18.04
C HIS A 180 -13.75 2.88 18.79
N TYR A 181 -12.60 3.54 18.59
CA TYR A 181 -11.37 3.28 19.34
C TYR A 181 -11.46 3.74 20.80
N VAL A 182 -12.06 4.91 21.04
CA VAL A 182 -12.29 5.45 22.39
C VAL A 182 -13.18 4.49 23.20
N ILE A 183 -14.19 3.91 22.57
CA ILE A 183 -15.11 2.96 23.20
C ILE A 183 -14.39 1.65 23.59
N LEU A 184 -13.55 1.09 22.72
CA LEU A 184 -12.84 -0.16 23.00
C LEU A 184 -11.74 0.01 24.05
N GLY A 185 -11.02 1.14 24.03
CA GLY A 185 -10.06 1.49 25.09
C GLY A 185 -10.71 1.60 26.46
N LYS A 186 -11.95 2.12 26.54
CA LYS A 186 -12.74 2.18 27.78
C LYS A 186 -13.24 0.81 28.26
N LYS A 187 -13.41 -0.17 27.38
CA LYS A 187 -13.95 -1.50 27.71
C LYS A 187 -12.90 -2.55 28.09
N GLY A 188 -11.60 -2.22 28.08
CA GLY A 188 -10.53 -3.14 28.49
C GLY A 188 -10.42 -4.39 27.60
N VAL A 189 -10.92 -4.34 26.37
CA VAL A 189 -10.92 -5.50 25.46
C VAL A 189 -9.52 -5.65 24.85
N ASN A 190 -8.94 -6.85 24.97
CA ASN A 190 -7.68 -7.18 24.32
C ASN A 190 -7.89 -7.28 22.81
N ALA A 191 -7.39 -6.30 22.06
CA ALA A 191 -7.58 -6.23 20.62
C ALA A 191 -6.96 -7.43 19.85
N ASN A 192 -6.07 -8.22 20.47
CA ASN A 192 -5.56 -9.47 19.90
C ASN A 192 -6.61 -10.59 19.86
N SER A 193 -7.64 -10.56 20.72
CA SER A 193 -8.71 -11.57 20.72
C SER A 193 -9.84 -11.27 19.72
N LEU A 194 -9.76 -10.13 19.03
CA LEU A 194 -10.77 -9.65 18.07
C LEU A 194 -10.33 -9.83 16.60
N LEU A 195 -9.12 -10.35 16.37
CA LEU A 195 -8.69 -10.74 15.05
C LEU A 195 -9.45 -12.01 14.63
N PRO A 196 -10.08 -12.06 13.45
CA PRO A 196 -10.56 -13.32 12.89
C PRO A 196 -9.40 -14.32 12.79
N VAL A 197 -9.61 -15.54 13.26
CA VAL A 197 -8.64 -16.65 13.24
C VAL A 197 -8.08 -16.89 11.81
N ASP A 198 -8.87 -16.55 10.78
CA ASP A 198 -8.56 -16.78 9.36
C ASP A 198 -7.38 -15.98 8.79
N ILE A 199 -6.83 -14.99 9.50
CA ILE A 199 -5.66 -14.22 9.01
C ILE A 199 -4.35 -15.01 9.21
N ALA A 200 -4.34 -16.00 10.12
CA ALA A 200 -3.15 -16.77 10.46
C ALA A 200 -2.92 -17.99 9.54
N ASP A 201 -3.99 -18.63 9.04
CA ASP A 201 -3.89 -20.00 8.49
C ASP A 201 -3.95 -20.12 6.96
N ASN A 202 -4.21 -19.04 6.23
CA ASN A 202 -4.16 -19.08 4.75
C ASN A 202 -2.82 -18.52 4.24
N CYS A 203 -1.83 -19.41 4.15
CA CYS A 203 -0.73 -19.48 3.16
C CYS A 203 0.39 -20.37 3.73
N SER A 204 0.07 -21.63 4.00
CA SER A 204 1.05 -22.70 4.04
C SER A 204 0.80 -23.59 2.84
N GLU A 205 1.51 -23.29 1.75
CA GLU A 205 2.10 -24.21 0.77
C GLU A 205 3.02 -23.41 -0.16
#